data_AF-S4Y7V8-F1
#
_entry.id   AF-S4Y7V8-F1
#
_cell.length_a   1.000
_cell.length_b   1.000
_cell.length_c   1.000
_cell.angle_alpha   90.00
_cell.angle_beta   90.00
_cell.angle_gamma   90.00
#
_symmetry.space_group_name_H-M   'P 1'
#
loop_
_entity.id
_entity.type
_entity.pdbx_description
1 polymer ?
#
loop_
_entity_poly.entity_id
_entity_poly.type
_entity_poly.pdbx_seq_one_letter_code
_entity_poly.pdbx_strand_id
1 'polypeptide(L)'
;MAGRRSGLAGLERVLRALEPGSHNIGDYIAEHDEELAVLLGVDASELRALAGQLDEEAAPRVRALLQQRAEARTLRHQAARRDRVLAAAQRLAMTAVWRDSAALLDMSLLLGDLLADVTIQHISLVSRVFAVHLPRKKLVEVAEVLPRQFPDLVSWVARDALHFRWRQGRGGLSLYSQVVPASESAHVLHVSIPAPAIRKHRPAPASASPGYRSQDAPRPVPANAAPAAARATGWLAEALTEAAFSA
;
A
#
# COMPACT_ATOMS: atom_id res chain seq x y z
N MET A 1 -12.43 -15.39 -25.40
CA MET A 1 -12.24 -15.22 -23.94
C MET A 1 -13.55 -15.22 -23.13
N ALA A 2 -14.73 -15.18 -23.75
CA ALA A 2 -16.03 -15.12 -23.04
C ALA A 2 -16.54 -16.45 -22.46
N GLY A 3 -16.10 -17.61 -22.98
CA GLY A 3 -16.56 -18.93 -22.51
C GLY A 3 -16.09 -19.34 -21.10
N ARG A 4 -14.88 -18.95 -20.68
CA ARG A 4 -14.31 -19.42 -19.38
C ARG A 4 -15.04 -18.95 -18.12
N ARG A 5 -15.91 -17.95 -18.24
CA ARG A 5 -16.74 -17.45 -17.12
C ARG A 5 -18.11 -18.13 -17.07
N SER A 6 -18.57 -18.75 -18.16
CA SER A 6 -19.87 -19.44 -18.17
C SER A 6 -19.81 -20.79 -17.46
N GLY A 7 -18.70 -21.54 -17.57
CA GLY A 7 -18.56 -22.87 -16.96
C GLY A 7 -18.75 -22.89 -15.44
N LEU A 8 -18.00 -22.08 -14.67
CA LEU A 8 -18.14 -22.04 -13.20
C LEU A 8 -19.45 -21.39 -12.74
N ALA A 9 -19.89 -20.33 -13.41
CA ALA A 9 -21.12 -19.63 -13.05
C ALA A 9 -22.37 -20.51 -13.30
N GLY A 10 -22.33 -21.36 -14.32
CA GLY A 10 -23.37 -22.37 -14.54
C GLY A 10 -23.32 -23.49 -13.51
N LEU A 11 -22.13 -23.98 -13.13
CA LEU A 11 -22.01 -24.99 -12.06
C LEU A 11 -22.54 -24.49 -10.71
N GLU A 12 -22.23 -23.24 -10.35
CA GLU A 12 -22.78 -22.59 -9.15
C GLU A 12 -24.31 -22.41 -9.23
N ARG A 13 -24.86 -22.25 -10.44
CA ARG A 13 -26.32 -22.13 -10.64
C ARG A 13 -27.00 -23.48 -10.45
N VAL A 14 -26.44 -24.55 -11.01
CA VAL A 14 -26.94 -25.93 -10.83
C VAL A 14 -26.91 -26.31 -9.34
N LEU A 15 -25.82 -25.98 -8.63
CA LEU A 15 -25.70 -26.21 -7.18
C LEU A 15 -26.74 -25.46 -6.31
N ARG A 16 -27.35 -24.40 -6.83
CA ARG A 16 -28.42 -23.64 -6.14
C ARG A 16 -29.81 -24.18 -6.44
N ALA A 17 -29.96 -24.99 -7.48
CA ALA A 17 -31.22 -25.54 -7.96
C ALA A 17 -31.23 -27.08 -7.87
N LEU A 18 -30.69 -27.63 -6.78
CA LEU A 18 -30.60 -29.08 -6.59
C LEU A 18 -31.98 -29.69 -6.38
N GLU A 19 -32.26 -30.75 -7.14
CA GLU A 19 -33.44 -31.56 -7.00
C GLU A 19 -33.06 -32.94 -6.43
N PRO A 20 -33.70 -33.41 -5.35
CA PRO A 20 -33.44 -34.73 -4.79
C PRO A 20 -33.61 -35.84 -5.83
N GLY A 21 -32.68 -36.80 -5.85
CA GLY A 21 -32.68 -37.90 -6.82
C GLY A 21 -32.34 -37.54 -8.27
N SER A 22 -31.96 -36.29 -8.55
CA SER A 22 -31.53 -35.86 -9.89
C SER A 22 -30.03 -36.02 -10.12
N HIS A 23 -29.61 -35.86 -11.39
CA HIS A 23 -28.21 -35.91 -11.84
C HIS A 23 -27.81 -34.60 -12.52
N ASN A 24 -28.44 -33.47 -12.18
CA ASN A 24 -28.23 -32.20 -12.86
C ASN A 24 -26.78 -31.71 -12.74
N ILE A 25 -26.12 -31.97 -11.60
CA ILE A 25 -24.69 -31.68 -11.43
C ILE A 25 -23.87 -32.59 -12.36
N GLY A 26 -24.22 -33.87 -12.42
CA GLY A 26 -23.49 -34.86 -13.20
C GLY A 26 -23.56 -34.56 -14.70
N ASP A 27 -24.75 -34.25 -15.21
CA ASP A 27 -24.98 -33.87 -16.60
C ASP A 27 -24.17 -32.61 -16.97
N TYR A 28 -24.20 -31.60 -16.09
CA TYR A 28 -23.44 -30.36 -16.31
C TYR A 28 -21.92 -30.59 -16.27
N ILE A 29 -21.43 -31.46 -15.37
CA ILE A 29 -20.01 -31.82 -15.34
C ILE A 29 -19.63 -32.57 -16.60
N ALA A 30 -20.45 -33.52 -17.08
CA ALA A 30 -20.17 -34.29 -18.27
C ALA A 30 -20.13 -33.41 -19.54
N GLU A 31 -20.96 -32.38 -19.63
CA GLU A 31 -20.97 -31.43 -20.74
C GLU A 31 -19.73 -30.50 -20.76
N HIS A 32 -19.10 -30.29 -19.61
CA HIS A 32 -18.05 -29.29 -19.42
C HIS A 32 -16.78 -29.82 -18.72
N ASP A 33 -16.52 -31.13 -18.76
CA ASP A 33 -15.54 -31.80 -17.89
C ASP A 33 -14.11 -31.26 -18.06
N GLU A 34 -13.63 -31.09 -19.30
CA GLU A 34 -12.30 -30.57 -19.60
C GLU A 34 -12.12 -29.13 -19.12
N GLU A 35 -13.13 -28.28 -19.32
CA GLU A 35 -13.10 -26.89 -18.89
C GLU A 35 -13.15 -26.78 -17.36
N LEU A 36 -14.05 -27.54 -16.72
CA LEU A 36 -14.20 -27.56 -15.27
C LEU A 36 -12.98 -28.16 -14.58
N ALA A 37 -12.31 -29.14 -15.16
CA ALA A 37 -11.06 -29.71 -14.63
C ALA A 37 -9.99 -28.63 -14.51
N VAL A 38 -9.75 -27.88 -15.60
CA VAL A 38 -8.79 -26.77 -15.63
C VAL A 38 -9.22 -25.64 -14.68
N LEU A 39 -10.51 -25.32 -14.65
CA LEU A 39 -11.03 -24.25 -13.80
C LEU A 39 -11.01 -24.63 -12.33
N LEU A 40 -11.32 -25.85 -11.92
CA LEU A 40 -11.27 -26.27 -10.52
C LEU A 40 -9.87 -26.66 -10.07
N GLY A 41 -8.98 -26.96 -11.03
CA GLY A 41 -7.61 -27.39 -10.75
C GLY A 41 -7.52 -28.84 -10.26
N VAL A 42 -8.42 -29.69 -10.75
CA VAL A 42 -8.54 -31.11 -10.41
C VAL A 42 -8.41 -31.96 -11.68
N ASP A 43 -8.11 -33.25 -11.51
CA ASP A 43 -8.03 -34.16 -12.63
C ASP A 43 -9.41 -34.43 -13.25
N ALA A 44 -9.47 -34.49 -14.59
CA ALA A 44 -10.71 -34.74 -15.31
C ALA A 44 -11.34 -36.10 -14.95
N SER A 45 -10.53 -37.10 -14.58
CA SER A 45 -11.01 -38.39 -14.09
C SER A 45 -11.77 -38.27 -12.75
N GLU A 46 -11.35 -37.38 -11.87
CA GLU A 46 -12.02 -37.11 -10.59
C GLU A 46 -13.38 -36.45 -10.83
N LEU A 47 -13.46 -35.47 -11.73
CA LEU A 47 -14.74 -34.86 -12.12
C LEU A 47 -15.70 -35.85 -12.80
N ARG A 48 -15.21 -36.73 -13.67
CA ARG A 48 -16.05 -37.77 -14.28
C ARG A 48 -16.57 -38.77 -13.26
N ALA A 49 -15.78 -39.09 -12.23
CA ALA A 49 -16.25 -39.94 -11.14
C ALA A 49 -17.39 -39.27 -10.35
N LEU A 50 -17.33 -37.95 -10.15
CA LEU A 50 -18.41 -37.17 -9.56
C LEU A 50 -19.65 -37.10 -10.46
N ALA A 51 -19.45 -37.06 -11.78
CA ALA A 51 -20.55 -36.98 -12.75
C ALA A 51 -21.45 -38.22 -12.74
N GLY A 52 -20.92 -39.37 -12.34
CA GLY A 52 -21.70 -40.62 -12.21
C GLY A 52 -22.48 -40.75 -10.89
N GLN A 53 -22.46 -39.75 -10.02
CA GLN A 53 -23.14 -39.78 -8.72
C GLN A 53 -24.45 -38.97 -8.76
N LEU A 54 -25.37 -39.29 -7.84
CA LEU A 54 -26.55 -38.46 -7.59
C LEU A 54 -26.15 -37.08 -7.06
N ASP A 55 -26.97 -36.07 -7.34
CA ASP A 55 -26.73 -34.69 -6.93
C ASP A 55 -26.46 -34.54 -5.42
N GLU A 56 -27.14 -35.33 -4.58
CA GLU A 56 -26.96 -35.31 -3.12
C GLU A 56 -25.56 -35.75 -2.68
N GLU A 57 -24.94 -36.67 -3.42
CA GLU A 57 -23.60 -37.17 -3.17
C GLU A 57 -22.53 -36.29 -3.81
N ALA A 58 -22.79 -35.78 -5.02
CA ALA A 58 -21.87 -34.95 -5.78
C ALA A 58 -21.78 -33.51 -5.20
N ALA A 59 -22.91 -32.91 -4.82
CA ALA A 59 -23.00 -31.53 -4.37
C ALA A 59 -21.99 -31.14 -3.27
N PRO A 60 -21.85 -31.87 -2.14
CA PRO A 60 -20.91 -31.49 -1.10
C PRO A 60 -19.45 -31.50 -1.58
N ARG A 61 -19.09 -32.46 -2.45
CA ARG A 61 -17.75 -32.55 -3.03
C ARG A 61 -17.47 -31.39 -3.99
N VAL A 62 -18.41 -31.08 -4.87
CA VAL A 62 -18.27 -29.94 -5.79
C VAL A 62 -18.20 -28.61 -5.04
N ARG A 63 -18.99 -28.43 -3.97
CA ARG A 63 -18.88 -27.25 -3.09
C ARG A 63 -17.49 -27.14 -2.45
N ALA A 64 -16.92 -28.25 -1.98
CA ALA A 64 -15.58 -28.26 -1.42
C ALA A 64 -14.51 -27.84 -2.46
N LEU A 65 -14.61 -28.33 -3.70
CA LEU A 65 -13.71 -27.93 -4.79
C LEU A 65 -13.81 -26.43 -5.12
N LEU A 66 -15.02 -25.88 -5.19
CA LEU A 66 -15.25 -24.45 -5.40
C LEU A 66 -14.65 -23.61 -4.26
N GLN A 67 -14.85 -24.05 -3.02
CA GLN A 67 -14.31 -23.38 -1.84
C GLN A 67 -12.78 -23.38 -1.83
N GLN A 68 -12.14 -24.53 -2.06
CA GLN A 68 -10.69 -24.65 -2.15
C GLN A 68 -10.10 -23.74 -3.24
N ARG A 69 -10.76 -23.65 -4.40
CA ARG A 69 -10.36 -22.72 -5.47
C ARG A 69 -10.47 -21.26 -5.03
N ALA A 70 -11.56 -20.88 -4.36
CA ALA A 70 -11.76 -19.52 -3.88
C ALA A 70 -10.69 -19.12 -2.84
N GLU A 71 -10.34 -20.05 -1.94
CA GLU A 71 -9.25 -19.89 -0.97
C GLU A 71 -7.90 -19.76 -1.65
N ALA A 72 -7.55 -20.68 -2.56
CA ALA A 72 -6.30 -20.62 -3.32
C ALA A 72 -6.17 -19.33 -4.13
N ARG A 73 -7.27 -18.85 -4.73
CA ARG A 73 -7.31 -17.57 -5.42
C ARG A 73 -7.05 -16.41 -4.45
N THR A 74 -7.67 -16.43 -3.29
CA THR A 74 -7.47 -15.40 -2.25
C THR A 74 -6.02 -15.34 -1.80
N LEU A 75 -5.42 -16.50 -1.52
CA LEU A 75 -3.99 -16.62 -1.16
C LEU A 75 -3.07 -16.09 -2.25
N ARG A 76 -3.31 -16.44 -3.53
CA ARG A 76 -2.53 -15.90 -4.66
C ARG A 76 -2.65 -14.39 -4.79
N HIS A 77 -3.85 -13.82 -4.61
CA HIS A 77 -4.04 -12.37 -4.64
C HIS A 77 -3.34 -11.68 -3.48
N GLN A 78 -3.37 -12.26 -2.27
CA GLN A 78 -2.64 -11.73 -1.12
C GLN A 78 -1.13 -11.77 -1.35
N ALA A 79 -0.59 -12.89 -1.82
CA ALA A 79 0.83 -13.02 -2.17
C ALA A 79 1.25 -11.98 -3.21
N ALA A 80 0.50 -11.86 -4.32
CA ALA A 80 0.80 -10.88 -5.36
C ALA A 80 0.75 -9.42 -4.86
N ARG A 81 -0.13 -9.08 -3.91
CA ARG A 81 -0.16 -7.76 -3.28
C ARG A 81 1.07 -7.52 -2.42
N ARG A 82 1.46 -8.51 -1.61
CA ARG A 82 2.66 -8.43 -0.77
C ARG A 82 3.91 -8.23 -1.62
N ASP A 83 4.05 -8.99 -2.71
CA ASP A 83 5.17 -8.86 -3.64
C ASP A 83 5.23 -7.46 -4.27
N ARG A 84 4.08 -6.91 -4.68
CA ARG A 84 4.00 -5.53 -5.21
C ARG A 84 4.45 -4.50 -4.19
N VAL A 85 4.01 -4.63 -2.93
CA VAL A 85 4.41 -3.71 -1.87
C VAL A 85 5.91 -3.78 -1.61
N LEU A 86 6.49 -4.98 -1.55
CA LEU A 86 7.94 -5.16 -1.35
C LEU A 86 8.74 -4.56 -2.52
N ALA A 87 8.30 -4.81 -3.76
CA ALA A 87 8.92 -4.21 -4.94
C ALA A 87 8.79 -2.67 -4.93
N ALA A 88 7.64 -2.13 -4.50
CA ALA A 88 7.45 -0.69 -4.37
C ALA A 88 8.34 -0.07 -3.29
N ALA A 89 8.48 -0.72 -2.13
CA ALA A 89 9.39 -0.28 -1.07
C ALA A 89 10.85 -0.25 -1.56
N GLN A 90 11.30 -1.28 -2.27
CA GLN A 90 12.64 -1.33 -2.86
C GLN A 90 12.85 -0.22 -3.90
N ARG A 91 11.90 -0.06 -4.83
CA ARG A 91 11.97 0.99 -5.84
C ARG A 91 11.97 2.39 -5.20
N LEU A 92 11.14 2.61 -4.19
CA LEU A 92 11.08 3.88 -3.46
C LEU A 92 12.43 4.22 -2.82
N ALA A 93 13.10 3.23 -2.22
CA ALA A 93 14.43 3.41 -1.66
C ALA A 93 15.49 3.70 -2.74
N MET A 94 15.38 3.08 -3.92
CA MET A 94 16.31 3.29 -5.04
C MET A 94 16.12 4.62 -5.76
N THR A 95 14.87 5.11 -5.87
CA THR A 95 14.55 6.36 -6.57
C THR A 95 14.61 7.58 -5.64
N ALA A 96 14.82 7.37 -4.34
CA ALA A 96 14.94 8.46 -3.37
C ALA A 96 16.10 9.39 -3.72
N VAL A 97 15.80 10.69 -3.85
CA VAL A 97 16.80 11.72 -4.15
C VAL A 97 17.16 12.47 -2.87
N TRP A 98 18.42 12.37 -2.46
CA TRP A 98 18.90 13.00 -1.24
C TRP A 98 19.24 14.48 -1.43
N ARG A 99 18.82 15.30 -0.47
CA ARG A 99 19.21 16.70 -0.32
C ARG A 99 19.47 16.98 1.15
N ASP A 100 20.72 17.29 1.49
CA ASP A 100 21.18 17.49 2.87
C ASP A 100 20.78 16.32 3.79
N SER A 101 19.91 16.55 4.77
CA SER A 101 19.40 15.56 5.73
C SER A 101 18.03 14.99 5.37
N ALA A 102 17.51 15.29 4.19
CA ALA A 102 16.20 14.85 3.70
C ALA A 102 16.30 13.98 2.44
N ALA A 103 15.32 13.09 2.27
CA ALA A 103 15.18 12.29 1.06
C ALA A 103 13.84 12.62 0.39
N LEU A 104 13.90 13.14 -0.85
CA LEU A 104 12.74 13.31 -1.72
C LEU A 104 12.25 11.94 -2.20
N LEU A 105 10.93 11.74 -2.17
CA LEU A 105 10.30 10.45 -2.42
C LEU A 105 9.43 10.50 -3.68
N ASP A 106 9.36 9.36 -4.39
CA ASP A 106 8.46 9.20 -5.53
C ASP A 106 7.01 9.02 -5.05
N MET A 107 6.12 9.91 -5.52
CA MET A 107 4.72 9.96 -5.09
C MET A 107 3.90 8.79 -5.59
N SER A 108 4.19 8.31 -6.81
CA SER A 108 3.50 7.17 -7.38
C SER A 108 3.75 5.89 -6.60
N LEU A 109 4.94 5.77 -6.02
CA LEU A 109 5.32 4.64 -5.17
C LEU A 109 4.80 4.83 -3.74
N LEU A 110 5.05 6.00 -3.11
CA LEU A 110 4.69 6.27 -1.72
C LEU A 110 3.18 6.22 -1.47
N LEU A 111 2.39 6.83 -2.37
CA LEU A 111 0.94 6.95 -2.25
C LEU A 111 0.18 5.95 -3.15
N GLY A 112 0.90 5.08 -3.86
CA GLY A 112 0.32 4.06 -4.74
C GLY A 112 0.63 2.65 -4.26
N ASP A 113 1.54 1.97 -4.96
CA ASP A 113 1.80 0.54 -4.77
C ASP A 113 2.22 0.18 -3.33
N LEU A 114 2.87 1.09 -2.59
CA LEU A 114 3.26 0.87 -1.19
C LEU A 114 2.05 0.65 -0.27
N LEU A 115 0.87 1.15 -0.66
CA LEU A 115 -0.38 1.04 0.10
C LEU A 115 -1.24 -0.16 -0.34
N ALA A 116 -0.78 -0.99 -1.28
CA ALA A 116 -1.60 -2.04 -1.89
C ALA A 116 -1.98 -3.19 -0.93
N ASP A 117 -1.16 -3.46 0.08
CA ASP A 117 -1.42 -4.47 1.10
C ASP A 117 -2.12 -3.84 2.31
N VAL A 118 -3.34 -4.29 2.59
CA VAL A 118 -4.18 -3.81 3.69
C VAL A 118 -3.82 -4.45 5.03
N THR A 119 -3.05 -5.54 5.02
CA THR A 119 -2.61 -6.23 6.24
C THR A 119 -1.49 -5.47 6.96
N ILE A 120 -0.82 -4.57 6.23
CA ILE A 120 0.17 -3.63 6.76
C ILE A 120 -0.58 -2.48 7.43
N GLN A 121 -0.29 -2.24 8.70
CA GLN A 121 -0.94 -1.17 9.48
C GLN A 121 -0.05 0.07 9.57
N HIS A 122 1.27 -0.14 9.50
CA HIS A 122 2.27 0.91 9.70
C HIS A 122 3.33 0.87 8.60
N ILE A 123 3.81 2.04 8.20
CA ILE A 123 4.94 2.21 7.28
C ILE A 123 6.05 2.94 8.02
N SER A 124 7.24 2.34 8.00
CA SER A 124 8.44 2.84 8.64
C SER A 124 9.47 3.21 7.57
N LEU A 125 9.71 4.51 7.40
CA LEU A 125 10.74 5.05 6.53
C LEU A 125 12.00 5.26 7.38
N VAL A 126 13.05 4.50 7.09
CA VAL A 126 14.25 4.46 7.95
C VAL A 126 15.50 4.74 7.13
N SER A 127 16.38 5.55 7.68
CA SER A 127 17.76 5.72 7.22
C SER A 127 18.68 5.88 8.42
N ARG A 128 19.94 6.25 8.19
CA ARG A 128 20.86 6.63 9.28
C ARG A 128 20.55 7.99 9.90
N VAL A 129 19.75 8.83 9.24
CA VAL A 129 19.48 10.22 9.69
C VAL A 129 18.02 10.47 10.09
N PHE A 130 17.11 9.58 9.71
CA PHE A 130 15.70 9.65 10.08
C PHE A 130 15.12 8.28 10.39
N ALA A 131 14.09 8.26 11.25
CA ALA A 131 13.25 7.10 11.51
C ALA A 131 11.81 7.59 11.69
N VAL A 132 11.05 7.53 10.60
CA VAL A 132 9.68 8.07 10.53
C VAL A 132 8.69 6.92 10.41
N HIS A 133 7.84 6.77 11.42
CA HIS A 133 6.83 5.72 11.50
C HIS A 133 5.45 6.34 11.37
N LEU A 134 4.66 5.85 10.41
CA LEU A 134 3.35 6.41 10.08
C LEU A 134 2.29 5.32 10.01
N PRO A 135 1.08 5.57 10.54
CA PRO A 135 -0.07 4.72 10.26
C PRO A 135 -0.37 4.74 8.76
N ARG A 136 -0.53 3.56 8.15
CA ARG A 136 -0.91 3.40 6.75
C ARG A 136 -2.19 4.16 6.43
N LYS A 137 -3.15 4.16 7.36
CA LYS A 137 -4.44 4.87 7.21
C LYS A 137 -4.26 6.35 6.86
N LYS A 138 -3.33 7.05 7.53
CA LYS A 138 -3.06 8.47 7.23
C LYS A 138 -2.51 8.67 5.82
N LEU A 139 -1.65 7.75 5.36
CA LEU A 139 -1.12 7.78 3.99
C LEU A 139 -2.18 7.47 2.94
N VAL A 140 -3.14 6.58 3.23
CA VAL A 140 -4.30 6.33 2.37
C VAL A 140 -5.16 7.57 2.23
N GLU A 141 -5.49 8.24 3.34
CA GLU A 141 -6.25 9.50 3.32
C GLU A 141 -5.53 10.57 2.49
N VAL A 142 -4.20 10.67 2.63
CA VAL A 142 -3.39 11.56 1.78
C VAL A 142 -3.44 11.16 0.31
N ALA A 143 -3.31 9.87 0.00
CA ALA A 143 -3.32 9.34 -1.37
C ALA A 143 -4.66 9.59 -2.09
N GLU A 144 -5.77 9.57 -1.36
CA GLU A 144 -7.11 9.82 -1.90
C GLU A 144 -7.36 11.29 -2.24
N VAL A 145 -6.74 12.21 -1.48
CA VAL A 145 -7.04 13.65 -1.53
C VAL A 145 -5.98 14.45 -2.28
N LEU A 146 -4.72 14.40 -1.84
CA LEU A 146 -3.70 15.36 -2.29
C LEU A 146 -3.34 15.21 -3.78
N PRO A 147 -3.07 14.01 -4.32
CA PRO A 147 -2.67 13.86 -5.73
C PRO A 147 -3.75 14.33 -6.73
N ARG A 148 -5.04 14.28 -6.33
CA ARG A 148 -6.15 14.72 -7.17
C ARG A 148 -6.31 16.24 -7.16
N GLN A 149 -6.04 16.88 -6.03
CA GLN A 149 -6.20 18.33 -5.86
C GLN A 149 -4.96 19.11 -6.30
N PHE A 150 -3.78 18.53 -6.18
CA PHE A 150 -2.51 19.22 -6.34
C PHE A 150 -1.57 18.45 -7.28
N PRO A 151 -1.49 18.83 -8.57
CA PRO A 151 -0.63 18.14 -9.54
C PRO A 151 0.86 18.42 -9.31
N ASP A 152 1.21 19.48 -8.58
CA ASP A 152 2.59 19.85 -8.23
C ASP A 152 3.02 19.31 -6.86
N LEU A 153 2.35 18.27 -6.36
CA LEU A 153 2.62 17.67 -5.07
C LEU A 153 4.02 17.04 -5.03
N VAL A 154 4.80 17.40 -4.02
CA VAL A 154 6.12 16.82 -3.73
C VAL A 154 6.13 16.33 -2.29
N SER A 155 6.84 15.23 -2.03
CA SER A 155 7.13 14.82 -0.66
C SER A 155 8.61 14.55 -0.40
N TRP A 156 8.98 14.68 0.87
CA TRP A 156 10.26 14.25 1.38
C TRP A 156 10.13 13.78 2.82
N VAL A 157 11.03 12.90 3.23
CA VAL A 157 11.19 12.50 4.63
C VAL A 157 12.41 13.19 5.23
N ALA A 158 12.24 13.70 6.45
CA ALA A 158 13.28 14.32 7.25
C ALA A 158 13.34 13.64 8.64
N ARG A 159 14.12 14.21 9.57
CA ARG A 159 14.46 13.60 10.87
C ARG A 159 13.26 13.01 11.62
N ASP A 160 12.15 13.73 11.67
CA ASP A 160 11.00 13.46 12.53
C ASP A 160 9.66 13.34 11.78
N ALA A 161 9.62 13.67 10.48
CA ALA A 161 8.37 13.73 9.74
C ALA A 161 8.52 13.41 8.25
N LEU A 162 7.39 13.01 7.67
CA LEU A 162 7.15 12.99 6.23
C LEU A 162 6.39 14.26 5.86
N HIS A 163 6.91 15.01 4.91
CA HIS A 163 6.35 16.29 4.50
C HIS A 163 5.80 16.18 3.08
N PHE A 164 4.67 16.86 2.86
CA PHE A 164 4.08 17.11 1.56
C PHE A 164 4.01 18.61 1.33
N ARG A 165 4.32 19.06 0.11
CA ARG A 165 4.14 20.46 -0.32
C ARG A 165 3.49 20.53 -1.67
N TRP A 166 2.74 21.60 -1.88
CA TRP A 166 2.06 21.91 -3.13
C TRP A 166 1.97 23.42 -3.33
N ARG A 167 1.48 23.85 -4.49
CA ARG A 167 1.40 25.27 -4.91
C ARG A 167 2.75 25.97 -4.77
N GLN A 168 3.80 25.38 -5.32
CA GLN A 168 5.16 25.92 -5.25
C GLN A 168 5.64 26.18 -3.81
N GLY A 169 5.20 25.35 -2.86
CA GLY A 169 5.61 25.41 -1.45
C GLY A 169 4.72 26.26 -0.54
N ARG A 170 3.69 26.92 -1.06
CA ARG A 170 2.74 27.72 -0.25
C ARG A 170 1.82 26.86 0.61
N GLY A 171 1.47 25.68 0.12
CA GLY A 171 0.71 24.68 0.88
C GLY A 171 1.61 23.60 1.45
N GLY A 172 1.26 23.06 2.61
CA GLY A 172 2.01 21.95 3.18
C GLY A 172 1.29 21.16 4.25
N LEU A 173 1.68 19.89 4.35
CA LEU A 173 1.25 18.95 5.37
C LEU A 173 2.48 18.21 5.90
N SER A 174 2.63 18.15 7.21
CA SER A 174 3.69 17.38 7.87
C SER A 174 3.06 16.26 8.69
N LEU A 175 3.41 15.02 8.37
CA LEU A 175 3.05 13.84 9.14
C LEU A 175 4.22 13.46 10.04
N TYR A 176 4.10 13.77 11.32
CA TYR A 176 5.12 13.44 12.32
C TYR A 176 5.12 11.95 12.66
N SER A 177 6.32 11.46 12.94
CA SER A 177 6.58 10.08 13.38
C SER A 177 5.77 9.74 14.62
N GLN A 178 5.18 8.55 14.64
CA GLN A 178 4.35 8.03 15.73
C GLN A 178 4.98 6.78 16.33
N VAL A 179 4.74 6.55 17.62
CA VAL A 179 5.15 5.32 18.29
C VAL A 179 4.30 4.17 17.76
N VAL A 180 4.94 3.08 17.34
CA VAL A 180 4.25 1.84 16.95
C VAL A 180 4.03 1.00 18.20
N PRO A 181 2.78 0.62 18.53
CA PRO A 181 2.50 -0.32 19.62
C PRO A 181 3.23 -1.64 19.40
N ALA A 182 3.75 -2.25 20.47
CA ALA A 182 4.47 -3.52 20.38
C ALA A 182 3.61 -4.64 19.74
N SER A 183 2.30 -4.64 20.04
CA SER A 183 1.31 -5.54 19.46
C SER A 183 1.17 -5.43 17.94
N GLU A 184 1.57 -4.30 17.35
CA GLU A 184 1.42 -4.01 15.92
C GLU A 184 2.75 -4.09 15.15
N SER A 185 3.85 -4.43 15.85
CA SER A 185 5.19 -4.52 15.26
C SER A 185 5.27 -5.51 14.08
N ALA A 186 4.50 -6.60 14.12
CA ALA A 186 4.42 -7.57 13.03
C ALA A 186 3.74 -7.03 11.75
N HIS A 187 3.02 -5.90 11.85
CA HIS A 187 2.28 -5.27 10.76
C HIS A 187 2.96 -3.99 10.24
N VAL A 188 4.27 -3.86 10.49
CA VAL A 188 5.09 -2.74 10.02
C VAL A 188 5.82 -3.11 8.73
N LEU A 189 5.63 -2.29 7.70
CA LEU A 189 6.48 -2.30 6.51
C LEU A 189 7.70 -1.42 6.74
N HIS A 190 8.89 -2.02 6.71
CA HIS A 190 10.14 -1.28 6.79
C HIS A 190 10.66 -0.95 5.39
N VAL A 191 10.80 0.35 5.12
CA VAL A 191 11.40 0.89 3.91
C VAL A 191 12.75 1.50 4.30
N SER A 192 13.82 0.77 4.02
CA SER A 192 15.19 1.24 4.27
C SER A 192 15.67 2.11 3.12
N ILE A 193 15.80 3.40 3.36
CA ILE A 193 16.28 4.39 2.39
C ILE A 193 17.77 4.63 2.67
N PRO A 194 18.69 4.12 1.82
CA PRO A 194 20.11 4.24 2.07
C PRO A 194 20.54 5.70 1.94
N ALA A 195 21.17 6.23 2.99
CA ALA A 195 21.81 7.55 2.95
C ALA A 195 22.95 7.56 1.92
N PRO A 196 23.19 8.69 1.23
CA PRO A 196 24.29 8.80 0.28
C PRO A 196 25.59 8.53 1.03
N ALA A 197 26.47 7.75 0.41
CA ALA A 197 27.80 7.54 0.96
C ALA A 197 28.45 8.91 1.12
N ILE A 198 28.69 9.35 2.36
CA ILE A 198 29.45 10.55 2.64
C ILE A 198 30.82 10.31 2.01
N ARG A 199 31.07 10.91 0.84
CA ARG A 199 32.43 11.01 0.32
C ARG A 199 33.14 11.89 1.33
N LYS A 200 33.93 11.27 2.21
CA LYS A 200 34.85 12.01 3.09
C LYS A 200 35.63 12.93 2.15
N HIS A 201 35.35 14.23 2.21
CA HIS A 201 36.10 15.22 1.48
C HIS A 201 37.56 14.99 1.85
N ARG A 202 38.38 14.53 0.90
CA ARG A 202 39.83 14.59 1.06
C ARG A 202 40.12 16.08 1.27
N PRO A 203 40.65 16.51 2.44
CA PRO A 203 40.93 17.91 2.63
C PRO A 203 41.89 18.34 1.52
N ALA A 204 41.50 19.38 0.79
CA ALA A 204 42.41 20.06 -0.11
C ALA A 204 43.63 20.53 0.70
N PRO A 205 44.86 20.42 0.19
CA PRO A 205 46.03 20.91 0.91
C PRO A 205 45.82 22.39 1.24
N ALA A 206 45.95 22.70 2.53
CA ALA A 206 45.75 24.03 3.09
C ALA A 206 46.66 25.03 2.37
N SER A 207 46.07 25.84 1.50
CA SER A 207 46.69 27.05 1.01
C SER A 207 46.47 28.11 2.08
N ALA A 208 47.53 28.39 2.84
CA ALA A 208 47.56 29.44 3.83
C ALA A 208 47.24 30.80 3.17
N SER A 209 46.27 31.52 3.71
CA SER A 209 46.27 32.99 3.66
C SER A 209 45.51 33.57 4.86
N PRO A 210 45.99 34.67 5.45
CA PRO A 210 45.59 35.09 6.78
C PRO A 210 44.52 36.21 6.76
N GLY A 211 43.63 36.15 7.76
CA GLY A 211 43.06 37.31 8.44
C GLY A 211 41.87 38.02 7.79
N TYR A 212 40.70 37.94 8.42
CA TYR A 212 39.91 39.15 8.72
C TYR A 212 38.88 38.92 9.84
N ARG A 213 38.59 40.02 10.55
CA ARG A 213 37.94 40.18 11.86
C ARG A 213 36.45 39.84 11.93
N SER A 214 36.06 39.52 13.17
CA SER A 214 34.71 39.47 13.74
C SER A 214 33.85 40.72 13.48
N GLN A 215 32.52 40.53 13.37
CA GLN A 215 31.53 41.36 14.06
C GLN A 215 30.14 40.68 14.16
N ASP A 216 29.49 40.94 15.29
CA ASP A 216 28.21 40.45 15.82
C ASP A 216 26.95 40.79 15.02
N ALA A 217 25.91 39.93 15.11
CA ALA A 217 24.64 40.21 15.83
C ALA A 217 23.48 39.26 15.38
N PRO A 218 22.62 38.78 16.31
CA PRO A 218 21.51 37.86 16.01
C PRO A 218 20.17 38.57 15.69
N ARG A 219 19.33 37.95 14.86
CA ARG A 219 17.94 38.38 14.56
C ARG A 219 16.93 37.71 15.50
N PRO A 220 15.85 38.39 15.93
CA PRO A 220 14.80 37.82 16.77
C PRO A 220 13.73 37.07 15.95
N VAL A 221 13.14 36.06 16.60
CA VAL A 221 12.00 35.24 16.17
C VAL A 221 10.69 35.92 16.60
N PRO A 222 9.62 35.93 15.79
CA PRO A 222 8.28 36.17 16.33
C PRO A 222 7.65 34.84 16.78
N ALA A 223 7.30 34.79 18.05
CA ALA A 223 6.39 33.82 18.63
C ALA A 223 4.94 34.21 18.28
N ASN A 224 4.14 33.25 17.83
CA ASN A 224 2.71 33.24 18.11
C ASN A 224 2.08 31.89 17.76
N ALA A 225 1.42 31.27 18.74
CA ALA A 225 0.01 30.86 18.65
C ALA A 225 -0.37 30.02 19.89
N ALA A 226 -1.34 30.53 20.65
CA ALA A 226 -2.19 29.78 21.58
C ALA A 226 -3.55 29.46 20.88
N PRO A 227 -4.58 28.91 21.54
CA PRO A 227 -4.78 27.46 21.72
C PRO A 227 -6.17 26.93 21.23
N ALA A 228 -6.27 25.59 21.17
CA ALA A 228 -7.42 24.71 21.50
C ALA A 228 -8.75 24.67 20.68
N ALA A 229 -9.25 23.41 20.62
CA ALA A 229 -10.64 22.92 20.45
C ALA A 229 -11.26 22.91 19.03
N ALA A 230 -12.14 22.00 18.61
CA ALA A 230 -12.53 20.63 18.97
C ALA A 230 -13.57 20.15 17.92
N ARG A 231 -13.50 18.87 17.48
CA ARG A 231 -14.56 17.94 16.96
C ARG A 231 -15.61 18.50 15.96
N ALA A 232 -15.95 17.93 14.79
CA ALA A 232 -15.75 16.67 14.07
C ALA A 232 -16.14 16.96 12.58
N THR A 233 -15.59 16.39 11.50
CA THR A 233 -15.56 14.99 11.02
C THR A 233 -14.71 14.97 9.73
N GLY A 234 -13.58 14.25 9.73
CA GLY A 234 -12.67 14.10 8.58
C GLY A 234 -11.45 15.04 8.61
N TRP A 235 -10.47 14.75 9.47
CA TRP A 235 -9.37 15.69 9.83
C TRP A 235 -8.59 16.29 8.64
N LEU A 236 -8.38 15.54 7.55
CA LEU A 236 -7.58 16.01 6.41
C LEU A 236 -8.37 16.98 5.51
N ALA A 237 -9.64 16.70 5.25
CA ALA A 237 -10.50 17.58 4.44
C ALA A 237 -10.78 18.90 5.17
N GLU A 238 -10.93 18.83 6.49
CA GLU A 238 -11.11 19.98 7.37
C GLU A 238 -9.85 20.86 7.41
N ALA A 239 -8.67 20.26 7.64
CA ALA A 239 -7.38 20.97 7.64
C ALA A 239 -7.07 21.65 6.29
N LEU A 240 -7.45 21.03 5.17
CA LEU A 240 -7.26 21.63 3.84
C LEU A 240 -8.25 22.76 3.55
N THR A 241 -9.46 22.69 4.11
CA THR A 241 -10.47 23.76 3.97
C THR A 241 -10.07 24.98 4.80
N GLU A 242 -9.61 24.79 6.04
CA GLU A 242 -9.12 25.89 6.88
C GLU A 242 -7.87 26.57 6.29
N ALA A 243 -6.94 25.79 5.71
CA ALA A 243 -5.74 26.32 5.05
C ALA A 243 -6.03 27.05 3.72
N ALA A 244 -7.21 26.84 3.11
CA ALA A 244 -7.61 27.51 1.88
C ALA A 244 -8.27 28.88 2.10
N PHE A 245 -8.69 29.20 3.34
CA PHE A 245 -9.43 30.44 3.67
C PHE A 245 -8.61 31.50 4.44
N SER A 246 -7.33 31.27 4.73
CA SER A 246 -6.42 32.31 5.21
C SER A 246 -5.52 32.82 4.09
N ALA A 247 -6.10 33.61 3.18
CA ALA A 247 -5.40 34.42 2.18
C ALA A 247 -5.83 35.87 2.30
#